data_AF-A0AAT9H029-F1
#
_entry.id   AF-A0AAT9H029-F1
#
_cell.length_a   1.000
_cell.length_b   1.000
_cell.length_c   1.000
_cell.angle_alpha   90.00
_cell.angle_beta   90.00
_cell.angle_gamma   90.00
#
_symmetry.space_group_name_H-M   'P 1'
#
loop_
_entity.id
_entity.type
_entity.pdbx_description
1 polymer ?
#
loop_
_entity_poly.entity_id
_entity_poly.type
_entity_poly.pdbx_seq_one_letter_code
_entity_poly.pdbx_strand_id
1 'polypeptide(L)'
;MIFGIIYLILSTRNRERLALIEKGIDASIFLKGSGTGVPAWKIFVLNLAFLLIGSGVGIFLALIITTYTSLDDSAVYPSIIFIMAGVGLLAGFNKAKSLDKE
;
A
#
# COMPACT_ATOMS: atom_id res chain seq x y z
N MET A 1 -9.35 41.96 15.83
CA MET A 1 -8.58 41.69 14.60
C MET A 1 -8.39 40.20 14.29
N ILE A 2 -8.47 39.29 15.27
CA ILE A 2 -8.41 37.83 15.05
C ILE A 2 -9.64 37.28 14.30
N PHE A 3 -10.84 37.81 14.59
CA PHE A 3 -12.09 37.30 14.00
C PHE A 3 -12.17 37.51 12.48
N GLY A 4 -11.62 38.62 11.97
CA GLY A 4 -11.60 38.91 10.54
C GLY A 4 -10.65 37.98 9.76
N ILE A 5 -9.52 37.60 10.35
CA ILE A 5 -8.55 36.70 9.74
C ILE A 5 -9.11 35.27 9.68
N ILE A 6 -9.76 34.81 10.75
CA ILE A 6 -10.42 33.49 10.80
C ILE A 6 -11.58 33.44 9.80
N TYR A 7 -12.39 34.50 9.73
CA TYR A 7 -13.48 34.60 8.75
C TYR A 7 -12.95 34.55 7.31
N LEU A 8 -11.83 35.23 7.03
CA LEU A 8 -11.22 35.24 5.70
C LEU A 8 -10.68 33.87 5.29
N ILE A 9 -10.07 33.11 6.21
CA ILE A 9 -9.54 31.75 5.98
C ILE A 9 -10.68 30.73 5.78
N LEU A 10 -11.75 30.81 6.57
CA LEU A 10 -12.92 29.95 6.42
C LEU A 10 -13.71 30.25 5.14
N SER A 11 -13.80 31.53 4.76
CA SER A 11 -14.51 31.99 3.56
C SER A 11 -13.76 31.61 2.26
N THR A 12 -12.42 31.63 2.27
CA THR A 12 -11.60 31.20 1.11
C THR A 12 -11.72 29.69 0.85
N ARG A 13 -11.65 28.86 1.90
CA ARG A 13 -11.72 27.39 1.74
C ARG A 13 -13.09 26.87 1.27
N ASN A 14 -14.19 27.56 1.59
CA ASN A 14 -15.51 27.14 1.15
C ASN A 14 -15.78 27.53 -0.32
N ARG A 15 -15.19 28.64 -0.80
CA ARG A 15 -15.30 29.07 -2.20
C ARG A 15 -14.45 28.23 -3.16
N GLU A 16 -13.33 27.67 -2.72
CA GLU A 16 -12.55 26.71 -3.51
C GLU A 16 -13.35 25.42 -3.82
N ARG A 17 -14.10 24.92 -2.84
CA ARG A 17 -14.95 23.72 -3.00
C ARG A 17 -16.18 23.97 -3.88
N LEU A 18 -16.75 25.17 -3.83
CA LEU A 18 -17.87 25.57 -4.69
C LEU A 18 -17.43 25.85 -6.14
N ALA A 19 -16.26 26.48 -6.33
CA ALA A 19 -15.69 26.67 -7.66
C ALA A 19 -15.34 25.34 -8.36
N LEU A 20 -14.97 24.30 -7.61
CA LEU A 20 -14.74 22.96 -8.15
C LEU A 20 -16.05 22.24 -8.58
N ILE A 21 -17.20 22.62 -8.02
CA ILE A 21 -18.51 22.08 -8.41
C ILE A 21 -19.13 22.90 -9.57
N GLU A 22 -18.94 24.24 -9.57
CA GLU A 22 -19.48 25.14 -10.61
C GLU A 22 -18.62 25.20 -11.88
N LYS A 23 -17.33 24.88 -11.84
CA LYS A 23 -16.45 24.94 -13.03
C LYS A 23 -16.66 23.81 -14.04
N GLY A 24 -17.59 22.88 -13.82
CA GLY A 24 -17.80 21.80 -14.79
C GLY A 24 -16.51 21.04 -15.10
N ILE A 25 -15.54 21.03 -14.17
CA ILE A 25 -14.53 19.95 -14.05
C ILE A 25 -15.22 18.83 -13.28
N ASP A 26 -16.35 18.47 -13.90
CA ASP A 26 -16.90 17.19 -14.12
C ASP A 26 -16.38 16.13 -13.15
N ALA A 27 -17.36 15.57 -12.46
CA ALA A 27 -17.29 14.27 -11.84
C ALA A 27 -16.74 13.20 -12.81
N SER A 28 -16.41 13.49 -14.08
CA SER A 28 -15.49 12.71 -14.90
C SER A 28 -14.04 12.58 -14.37
N ILE A 29 -13.51 13.31 -13.38
CA ILE A 29 -12.27 12.81 -12.71
C ILE A 29 -12.60 11.71 -11.66
N PHE A 30 -13.87 11.62 -11.25
CA PHE A 30 -14.39 10.55 -10.40
C PHE A 30 -15.13 9.45 -11.18
N LEU A 31 -15.48 9.65 -12.46
CA LEU A 31 -16.15 8.70 -13.35
C LEU A 31 -15.30 8.29 -14.57
N LYS A 32 -14.29 9.06 -14.98
CA LYS A 32 -13.29 8.66 -16.00
C LYS A 32 -12.17 7.84 -15.37
N GLY A 33 -12.60 6.87 -14.55
CA GLY A 33 -11.81 5.76 -14.04
C GLY A 33 -12.66 4.48 -13.98
N SER A 34 -13.81 4.43 -14.66
CA SER A 34 -14.58 3.20 -14.86
C SER A 34 -13.93 2.25 -15.88
N GLY A 35 -12.61 2.11 -15.84
CA GLY A 35 -11.84 1.21 -16.67
C GLY A 35 -10.57 0.80 -15.94
N THR A 36 -10.49 -0.49 -15.60
CA THR A 36 -9.23 -1.27 -15.67
C THR A 36 -8.00 -0.68 -14.96
N GLY A 37 -8.19 -0.03 -13.82
CA GLY A 37 -7.11 0.33 -12.90
C GLY A 37 -7.39 -0.30 -11.55
N VAL A 38 -6.53 -1.21 -11.10
CA VAL A 38 -6.70 -1.85 -9.79
C VAL A 38 -6.66 -0.75 -8.72
N PRO A 39 -7.68 -0.64 -7.85
CA PRO A 39 -7.67 0.34 -6.78
C PRO A 39 -6.34 0.26 -6.01
N ALA A 40 -5.65 1.39 -5.82
CA ALA A 40 -4.38 1.45 -5.07
C ALA A 40 -4.47 0.75 -3.71
N TRP A 41 -5.66 0.76 -3.10
CA TRP A 41 -5.97 0.01 -1.88
C TRP A 41 -5.88 -1.52 -2.05
N LYS A 42 -6.35 -2.09 -3.16
CA LYS A 42 -6.22 -3.52 -3.46
C LYS A 42 -4.75 -3.92 -3.65
N ILE A 43 -3.95 -3.06 -4.28
CA ILE A 43 -2.50 -3.26 -4.45
C ILE A 43 -1.79 -3.27 -3.09
N PHE A 44 -2.17 -2.35 -2.20
CA PHE A 44 -1.65 -2.30 -0.83
C PHE A 44 -2.01 -3.57 -0.04
N VAL A 45 -3.28 -4.01 -0.10
CA VAL A 45 -3.73 -5.23 0.57
C VAL A 45 -3.05 -6.48 -0.01
N LEU A 46 -2.84 -6.56 -1.33
CA LEU A 46 -2.15 -7.68 -1.97
C LEU A 46 -0.68 -7.78 -1.55
N ASN A 47 0.04 -6.65 -1.55
CA ASN A 47 1.42 -6.57 -1.08
C ASN A 47 1.52 -6.95 0.41
N LEU A 48 0.58 -6.46 1.24
CA LEU A 48 0.54 -6.80 2.66
C LEU A 48 0.29 -8.30 2.87
N ALA A 49 -0.65 -8.90 2.14
CA ALA A 49 -0.92 -10.34 2.21
C ALA A 49 0.33 -11.17 1.85
N PHE A 50 1.01 -10.81 0.76
CA PHE A 50 2.23 -11.48 0.32
C PHE A 50 3.40 -11.30 1.30
N LEU A 51 3.51 -10.14 1.95
CA LEU A 51 4.48 -9.89 3.02
C LEU A 51 4.24 -10.81 4.21
N LEU A 52 2.99 -10.93 4.67
CA LEU A 52 2.63 -11.82 5.78
C LEU A 52 2.90 -13.29 5.41
N ILE A 53 2.53 -13.72 4.21
CA ILE A 53 2.79 -15.08 3.72
C ILE A 53 4.31 -15.34 3.69
N GLY A 54 5.09 -14.43 3.10
CA GLY A 54 6.55 -14.55 3.04
C GLY A 54 7.18 -14.63 4.43
N SER A 55 6.75 -13.79 5.37
CA SER A 55 7.25 -13.84 6.75
C SER A 55 6.89 -15.15 7.46
N GLY A 56 5.68 -15.67 7.30
CA GLY A 56 5.24 -16.93 7.91
C GLY A 56 5.99 -18.14 7.36
N VAL A 57 6.17 -18.21 6.03
CA VAL A 57 6.98 -19.25 5.38
C VAL A 57 8.44 -19.13 5.81
N GLY A 58 8.97 -17.90 5.95
CA GLY A 58 10.33 -17.65 6.43
C GLY A 58 10.56 -18.16 7.84
N ILE A 59 9.63 -17.90 8.77
CA ILE A 59 9.71 -18.41 10.15
C ILE A 59 9.70 -19.95 10.15
N PHE A 60 8.83 -20.56 9.33
CA PHE A 60 8.73 -22.01 9.24
C PHE A 60 10.01 -22.65 8.68
N LEU A 61 10.59 -22.07 7.62
CA LEU A 61 11.88 -22.53 7.09
C LEU A 61 13.02 -22.32 8.08
N ALA A 62 13.04 -21.19 8.79
CA ALA A 62 14.05 -20.93 9.82
C ALA A 62 14.02 -22.02 10.90
N LEU A 63 12.82 -22.35 11.41
CA LEU A 63 12.64 -23.42 12.39
C LEU A 63 13.16 -24.78 11.90
N ILE A 64 12.89 -25.13 10.63
CA ILE A 64 13.40 -26.38 10.04
C ILE A 64 14.93 -26.34 9.98
N ILE A 65 15.50 -25.26 9.44
CA ILE A 65 16.94 -25.14 9.25
C ILE A 65 17.69 -25.18 10.58
N THR A 66 17.17 -24.53 11.63
CA THR A 66 17.79 -24.52 12.95
C THR A 66 17.61 -25.85 13.70
N THR A 67 16.53 -26.58 13.43
CA THR A 67 16.30 -27.92 14.00
C THR A 67 17.23 -28.97 13.37
N TYR A 68 17.46 -28.89 12.05
CA TYR A 68 18.28 -29.88 11.32
C TYR A 68 19.74 -29.47 11.16
N THR A 69 20.05 -28.19 11.34
CA THR A 69 21.42 -27.68 11.24
C THR A 69 21.77 -26.89 12.48
N SER A 70 22.92 -27.19 13.08
CA SER A 70 23.49 -26.47 14.23
C SER A 70 24.01 -25.06 13.86
N LEU A 71 23.26 -24.31 13.04
CA LEU A 71 23.55 -22.91 12.78
C LEU A 71 23.09 -22.04 13.96
N ASP A 72 23.72 -20.89 14.11
CA ASP A 72 23.37 -19.92 15.14
C ASP A 72 21.96 -19.33 14.90
N ASP A 73 21.03 -19.64 15.81
CA ASP A 73 19.64 -19.19 15.80
C ASP A 73 19.51 -17.67 15.68
N SER A 74 20.45 -16.94 16.28
CA SER A 74 20.35 -15.48 16.40
C SER A 74 20.50 -14.75 15.06
N ALA A 75 21.26 -15.32 14.12
CA ALA A 75 21.42 -14.77 12.77
C ALA A 75 20.47 -15.42 11.76
N VAL A 76 20.14 -16.70 11.92
CA VAL A 76 19.37 -17.48 10.94
C VAL A 76 17.91 -17.04 10.87
N TYR A 77 17.25 -16.86 12.01
CA TYR A 77 15.86 -16.43 12.06
C TYR A 77 15.63 -15.09 11.35
N PRO A 78 16.29 -13.98 11.72
CA PRO A 78 16.06 -12.70 11.05
C PRO A 78 16.46 -12.75 9.57
N SER A 79 17.51 -13.48 9.21
CA SER A 79 17.95 -13.60 7.82
C SER A 79 16.91 -14.26 6.92
N ILE A 80 16.42 -15.45 7.31
CA ILE A 80 15.44 -16.19 6.51
C ILE A 80 14.10 -15.45 6.45
N ILE A 81 13.68 -14.82 7.55
CA ILE A 81 12.45 -14.04 7.59
C ILE A 81 12.54 -12.84 6.64
N PHE A 82 13.63 -12.07 6.67
CA PHE A 82 13.80 -10.92 5.77
C PHE A 82 13.89 -11.33 4.31
N ILE A 83 14.61 -12.41 4.00
CA ILE A 83 14.71 -12.94 2.65
C ILE A 83 13.33 -13.35 2.14
N MET A 84 12.60 -14.15 2.92
CA MET A 84 11.33 -14.70 2.46
C MET A 84 10.20 -13.66 2.45
N ALA A 85 10.19 -12.72 3.39
CA ALA A 85 9.30 -11.56 3.36
C ALA A 85 9.58 -10.67 2.13
N GLY A 86 10.85 -10.45 1.79
CA GLY A 86 11.26 -9.69 0.61
C GLY A 86 10.81 -10.36 -0.70
N VAL A 87 11.04 -11.67 -0.84
CA VAL A 87 10.57 -12.45 -2.00
C VAL A 87 9.05 -12.44 -2.10
N GLY A 88 8.35 -12.62 -0.98
CA GLY A 88 6.89 -12.51 -0.91
C GLY A 88 6.40 -11.16 -1.44
N LEU A 89 6.94 -10.06 -0.91
CA LEU A 89 6.56 -8.71 -1.32
C LEU A 89 6.85 -8.45 -2.81
N LEU A 90 7.99 -8.92 -3.33
CA LEU A 90 8.34 -8.81 -4.75
C LEU A 90 7.34 -9.55 -5.65
N ALA A 91 6.94 -10.75 -5.26
CA ALA A 91 5.91 -11.51 -5.98
C ALA A 91 4.55 -10.80 -5.92
N GLY A 92 4.16 -10.27 -4.75
CA GLY A 92 2.96 -9.45 -4.58
C GLY A 92 2.97 -8.20 -5.45
N PHE A 93 4.10 -7.53 -5.56
CA PHE A 93 4.27 -6.31 -6.36
C PHE A 93 4.18 -6.61 -7.86
N ASN A 94 4.83 -7.69 -8.32
CA ASN A 94 4.72 -8.12 -9.72
C ASN A 94 3.29 -8.52 -10.08
N LYS A 95 2.58 -9.21 -9.18
CA LYS A 95 1.17 -9.59 -9.38
C LYS A 95 0.25 -8.37 -9.37
N ALA A 96 0.47 -7.41 -8.48
CA ALA A 96 -0.24 -6.14 -8.48
C ALA A 96 -0.04 -5.37 -9.78
N LYS A 97 1.22 -5.30 -10.27
CA LYS A 97 1.59 -4.64 -11.52
C LYS A 97 1.00 -5.32 -12.75
N SER A 98 0.82 -6.64 -12.74
CA SER A 98 0.14 -7.34 -13.82
C SER A 98 -1.36 -7.08 -13.85
N LEU A 99 -1.99 -6.92 -12.68
CA LEU A 99 -3.43 -6.60 -12.58
C LEU A 99 -3.72 -5.15 -13.01
N ASP A 100 -2.77 -4.23 -12.83
CA ASP A 100 -2.86 -2.82 -13.28
C ASP A 100 -2.64 -2.64 -14.79
N LYS A 101 -2.22 -3.71 -15.49
CA LYS A 101 -1.91 -3.69 -16.92
C LYS A 101 -3.02 -4.27 -17.80
N GLU A 102 -4.11 -4.75 -17.20
CA GLU A 102 -5.36 -5.14 -17.86
C GLU A 102 -6.41 -4.04 -17.70
#